data_AF-A0A914DF37-F1
#
_entry.id   AF-A0A914DF37-F1
#
_cell.length_a   1.000
_cell.length_b   1.000
_cell.length_c   1.000
_cell.angle_alpha   90.00
_cell.angle_beta   90.00
_cell.angle_gamma   90.00
#
_symmetry.space_group_name_H-M   'P 1'
#
loop_
_entity.id
_entity.type
_entity.pdbx_description
1 polymer ?
#
loop_
_entity_poly.entity_id
_entity_poly.type
_entity_poly.pdbx_seq_one_letter_code
_entity_poly.pdbx_strand_id
1 'polypeptide(L)'
;CSVACGSGIRQREVECVYRDQIVDASLCPESQKPKIQESCTLLACAFWDLLPWSSCSASCGSGVQRRMVQCVRGSNKLIVGERECKEEKPKTERTCERDPCPNAKLEIYWATGPWTECSQSCGNGTQRRIVVCHDHIRELGAEYCTQIEKPPNTRECNIRPCAQWSVGAWQPCPATCGIHHVQRRRVSCVPIGKKKEIEINSVLDELPEIDCDPAAQPEAVRNCGLKACPVEQKPVYGNWTTSGWTENMP
;
A
#
# COMPACT_ATOMS: atom_id res chain seq x y z
N CYS A 1 -42.77 26.05 34.41
CA CYS A 1 -43.67 24.92 34.09
C CYS A 1 -43.07 23.68 34.73
N SER A 2 -43.86 22.77 35.29
CA SER A 2 -43.40 21.59 36.05
C SER A 2 -42.68 20.54 35.20
N VAL A 3 -42.80 20.64 33.88
CA VAL A 3 -42.15 19.79 32.89
C VAL A 3 -41.28 20.63 31.95
N ALA A 4 -40.29 20.02 31.33
CA ALA A 4 -39.44 20.67 30.32
C ALA A 4 -40.05 20.62 28.90
N CYS A 5 -41.04 19.75 28.68
CA CYS A 5 -41.74 19.56 27.41
C CYS A 5 -43.14 18.99 27.69
N GLY A 6 -44.06 19.16 26.74
CA GLY A 6 -45.44 18.70 26.85
C GLY A 6 -46.30 19.54 27.79
N SER A 7 -47.33 18.91 28.35
CA SER A 7 -48.28 19.55 29.23
C SER A 7 -47.83 19.45 30.70
N GLY A 8 -47.87 20.58 31.40
CA GLY A 8 -47.58 20.63 32.82
C GLY A 8 -48.31 21.77 33.51
N ILE A 9 -47.80 22.12 34.68
CA ILE A 9 -48.40 23.10 35.58
C ILE A 9 -47.35 24.16 35.95
N ARG A 10 -47.74 25.43 36.03
CA ARG A 10 -46.92 26.49 36.64
C ARG A 10 -47.66 27.10 37.81
N GLN A 11 -46.92 27.48 38.84
CA GLN A 11 -47.45 28.10 40.05
C GLN A 11 -46.81 29.47 40.26
N ARG A 12 -47.55 30.37 40.92
CA ARG A 12 -47.06 31.66 41.39
C ARG A 12 -47.50 31.87 42.84
N GLU A 13 -46.72 32.63 43.57
CA GLU A 13 -47.13 33.15 44.88
C GLU A 13 -48.06 34.36 44.68
N VAL A 14 -49.04 34.48 45.57
CA VAL A 14 -50.07 35.52 45.51
C VAL A 14 -50.22 36.08 46.92
N GLU A 15 -49.89 37.37 47.06
CA GLU A 15 -49.95 38.10 48.33
C GLU A 15 -50.99 39.22 48.22
N CYS A 16 -51.73 39.47 49.30
CA CYS A 16 -52.67 40.59 49.37
C CYS A 16 -51.88 41.86 49.74
N VAL A 17 -51.93 42.90 48.90
CA VAL A 17 -51.17 44.14 49.09
C VAL A 17 -52.12 45.33 49.21
N TYR A 18 -51.95 46.14 50.25
CA TYR A 18 -52.66 47.40 50.46
C TYR A 18 -51.67 48.52 50.77
N ARG A 19 -51.65 49.60 49.97
CA ARG A 19 -50.69 50.72 50.09
C ARG A 19 -49.23 50.24 50.19
N ASP A 20 -48.84 49.36 49.26
CA ASP A 20 -47.50 48.78 49.17
C ASP A 20 -47.05 47.93 50.37
N GLN A 21 -47.98 47.51 51.24
CA GLN A 21 -47.72 46.57 52.34
C GLN A 21 -48.47 45.27 52.15
N ILE A 22 -47.81 44.14 52.45
CA ILE A 22 -48.43 42.82 52.49
C ILE A 22 -49.34 42.76 53.72
N VAL A 23 -50.61 42.47 53.50
CA VAL A 23 -51.64 42.41 54.55
C VAL A 23 -52.31 41.03 54.57
N ASP A 24 -53.09 40.77 55.61
CA ASP A 24 -53.84 39.52 55.74
C ASP A 24 -54.77 39.30 54.54
N ALA A 25 -54.83 38.05 54.06
CA ALA A 25 -55.60 37.67 52.87
C ALA A 25 -57.10 38.00 52.99
N SER A 26 -57.65 38.07 54.21
CA SER A 26 -59.05 38.43 54.45
C SER A 26 -59.42 39.86 54.05
N LEU A 27 -58.44 40.76 53.92
CA LEU A 27 -58.65 42.15 53.51
C LEU A 27 -58.80 42.31 51.98
N CYS A 28 -58.45 41.29 51.21
CA CYS A 28 -58.65 41.25 49.76
C CYS A 28 -59.92 40.45 49.41
N PRO A 29 -60.76 40.91 48.45
CA PRO A 29 -61.92 40.13 48.01
C PRO A 29 -61.50 38.80 47.37
N GLU A 30 -62.04 37.68 47.85
CA GLU A 30 -61.74 36.34 47.31
C GLU A 30 -62.11 36.21 45.82
N SER A 31 -63.13 36.96 45.36
CA SER A 31 -63.54 37.01 43.94
C SER A 31 -62.47 37.59 43.01
N GLN A 32 -61.54 38.38 43.55
CA GLN A 32 -60.44 38.99 42.81
C GLN A 32 -59.13 38.23 43.00
N LYS A 33 -59.13 37.14 43.79
CA LYS A 33 -57.92 36.37 44.08
C LYS A 33 -57.36 35.76 42.79
N PRO A 34 -56.13 36.12 42.41
CA PRO A 34 -55.50 35.55 41.24
C PRO A 34 -55.33 34.03 41.36
N LYS A 35 -55.45 33.30 40.25
CA LYS A 35 -55.16 31.87 40.23
C LYS A 35 -53.69 31.63 40.61
N ILE A 36 -53.49 30.79 41.63
CA ILE A 36 -52.16 30.37 42.15
C ILE A 36 -51.49 29.39 41.18
N GLN A 37 -52.30 28.67 40.40
CA GLN A 37 -51.84 27.63 39.50
C GLN A 37 -52.53 27.73 38.14
N GLU A 38 -51.76 27.48 37.08
CA GLU A 38 -52.24 27.41 35.71
C GLU A 38 -51.61 26.23 34.97
N SER A 39 -52.33 25.71 33.97
CA SER A 39 -51.75 24.79 33.00
C SER A 39 -50.75 25.54 32.12
N CYS A 40 -49.68 24.85 31.74
CA CYS A 40 -48.72 25.32 30.76
C CYS A 40 -48.50 24.23 29.71
N THR A 41 -48.51 24.63 28.45
CA THR A 41 -48.27 23.74 27.32
C THR A 41 -46.98 24.18 26.66
N LEU A 42 -45.95 23.33 26.75
CA LEU A 42 -44.68 23.51 26.07
C LEU A 42 -44.67 22.71 24.76
N LEU A 43 -43.56 22.81 24.03
CA LEU A 43 -43.28 21.94 22.90
C LEU A 43 -43.40 20.48 23.33
N ALA A 44 -44.02 19.63 22.49
CA ALA A 44 -44.14 18.21 22.77
C ALA A 44 -42.76 17.57 23.05
N CYS A 45 -42.75 16.51 23.87
CA CYS A 45 -41.50 15.82 24.19
C CYS A 45 -40.96 15.06 22.97
N ALA A 46 -39.63 15.06 22.83
CA ALA A 46 -38.93 14.26 21.84
C ALA A 46 -38.63 12.86 22.41
N PHE A 47 -38.77 11.83 21.59
CA PHE A 47 -38.53 10.43 21.96
C PHE A 47 -37.97 9.65 20.77
N TRP A 48 -37.32 8.51 21.04
CA TRP A 48 -36.76 7.65 20.00
C TRP A 48 -37.85 6.83 19.32
N ASP A 49 -38.03 7.04 18.02
CA ASP A 49 -38.85 6.17 17.17
C ASP A 49 -38.00 5.02 16.63
N LEU A 50 -38.50 3.81 16.81
CA LEU A 50 -37.84 2.57 16.44
C LEU A 50 -38.52 1.98 15.22
N LEU A 51 -37.85 2.03 14.07
CA LEU A 51 -38.35 1.34 12.90
C LEU A 51 -38.19 -0.19 13.05
N PRO A 52 -38.99 -0.97 12.29
CA PRO A 52 -38.84 -2.42 12.26
C PRO A 52 -37.42 -2.85 11.88
N TRP A 53 -37.02 -4.01 12.40
CA TRP A 53 -35.79 -4.66 11.97
C TRP A 53 -35.89 -5.10 10.51
N SER A 54 -34.80 -4.97 9.77
CA SER A 54 -34.63 -5.58 8.47
C SER A 54 -34.69 -7.10 8.56
N SER A 55 -34.86 -7.76 7.42
CA SER A 55 -34.52 -9.18 7.29
C SER A 55 -33.08 -9.45 7.71
N CYS A 56 -32.81 -10.66 8.20
CA CYS A 56 -31.46 -11.11 8.54
C CYS A 56 -30.58 -11.09 7.28
N SER A 57 -29.36 -10.55 7.39
CA SER A 57 -28.43 -10.41 6.28
C SER A 57 -27.97 -11.75 5.68
N ALA A 58 -27.92 -12.80 6.49
CA ALA A 58 -27.56 -14.15 6.07
C ALA A 58 -28.81 -14.96 5.78
N SER A 59 -28.83 -15.78 4.72
CA SER A 59 -29.93 -16.72 4.40
C SER A 59 -29.92 -17.98 5.27
N CYS A 60 -28.80 -18.29 5.90
CA CYS A 60 -28.56 -19.41 6.81
C CYS A 60 -27.43 -19.03 7.78
N GLY A 61 -27.29 -19.74 8.90
CA GLY A 61 -26.27 -19.46 9.92
C GLY A 61 -26.45 -18.10 10.61
N SER A 62 -25.34 -17.48 11.02
CA SER A 62 -25.33 -16.22 11.76
C SER A 62 -25.30 -15.01 10.82
N GLY A 63 -26.11 -14.00 11.11
CA GLY A 63 -26.16 -12.74 10.35
C GLY A 63 -26.48 -11.54 11.25
N VAL A 64 -26.76 -10.41 10.62
CA VAL A 64 -27.09 -9.14 11.29
C VAL A 64 -28.41 -8.59 10.74
N GLN A 65 -29.26 -8.09 11.63
CA GLN A 65 -30.42 -7.26 11.31
C GLN A 65 -30.11 -5.80 11.64
N ARG A 66 -30.55 -4.88 10.80
CA ARG A 66 -30.40 -3.45 11.00
C ARG A 66 -31.78 -2.79 11.12
N ARG A 67 -31.89 -1.73 11.90
CA ARG A 67 -33.09 -0.88 11.95
C ARG A 67 -32.69 0.57 11.97
N MET A 68 -33.60 1.42 11.52
CA MET A 68 -33.44 2.87 11.67
C MET A 68 -33.98 3.32 13.03
N VAL A 69 -33.28 4.25 13.66
CA VAL A 69 -33.68 4.88 14.92
C VAL A 69 -33.64 6.39 14.71
N GLN A 70 -34.78 7.06 14.88
CA GLN A 70 -34.92 8.50 14.65
C GLN A 70 -35.43 9.19 15.90
N CYS A 71 -34.90 10.38 16.22
CA CYS A 71 -35.47 11.20 17.27
C CYS A 71 -36.67 11.96 16.71
N VAL A 72 -37.85 11.76 17.29
CA VAL A 72 -39.09 12.37 16.81
C VAL A 72 -39.82 13.12 17.91
N ARG A 73 -40.66 14.09 17.55
CA ARG A 73 -41.42 14.91 18.48
C ARG A 73 -42.91 14.90 18.17
N GLY A 74 -43.72 14.75 19.22
CA GLY A 74 -45.18 14.84 19.16
C GLY A 74 -45.84 13.66 18.43
N SER A 75 -47.17 13.71 18.30
CA SER A 75 -47.99 12.63 17.71
C SER A 75 -47.70 12.40 16.23
N ASN A 76 -47.33 13.45 15.49
CA ASN A 76 -47.06 13.38 14.06
C ASN A 76 -45.64 12.88 13.75
N LYS A 77 -44.87 12.48 14.78
CA LYS A 77 -43.50 11.96 14.65
C LYS A 77 -42.59 12.85 13.79
N LEU A 78 -42.62 14.16 14.05
CA LEU A 78 -41.74 15.09 13.36
C LEU A 78 -40.28 14.75 13.70
N ILE A 79 -39.45 14.46 12.70
CA ILE A 79 -38.03 14.15 12.89
C ILE A 79 -37.31 15.42 13.36
N VAL A 80 -36.60 15.31 14.46
CA VAL A 80 -35.83 16.39 15.09
C VAL A 80 -34.38 15.96 15.29
N GLY A 81 -33.53 16.88 15.76
CA GLY A 81 -32.12 16.57 16.02
C GLY A 81 -31.95 15.52 17.12
N GLU A 82 -30.99 14.61 16.98
CA GLU A 82 -30.76 13.51 17.94
C GLU A 82 -30.55 13.98 19.38
N ARG A 83 -29.95 15.16 19.57
CA ARG A 83 -29.70 15.76 20.89
C ARG A 83 -30.97 16.12 21.67
N GLU A 84 -32.12 16.15 21.03
CA GLU A 84 -33.38 16.44 21.71
C GLU A 84 -33.92 15.23 22.48
N CYS A 85 -33.58 14.03 22.04
CA CYS A 85 -33.89 12.80 22.76
C CYS A 85 -32.87 12.62 23.87
N LYS A 86 -33.30 12.82 25.11
CA LYS A 86 -32.42 12.78 26.30
C LYS A 86 -32.03 11.36 26.72
N GLU A 87 -32.84 10.37 26.33
CA GLU A 87 -32.57 8.97 26.62
C GLU A 87 -31.45 8.42 25.73
N GLU A 88 -30.78 7.37 26.19
CA GLU A 88 -29.72 6.71 25.42
C GLU A 88 -30.25 6.21 24.07
N LYS A 89 -29.48 6.45 23.00
CA LYS A 89 -29.86 6.05 21.65
C LYS A 89 -29.96 4.52 21.55
N PRO A 90 -31.13 3.97 21.19
CA PRO A 90 -31.28 2.53 21.04
C PRO A 90 -30.37 1.94 19.96
N LYS A 91 -30.00 0.66 20.12
CA LYS A 91 -29.18 -0.06 19.14
C LYS A 91 -29.83 -0.09 17.76
N THR A 92 -29.03 0.16 16.74
CA THR A 92 -29.40 0.10 15.31
C THR A 92 -29.10 -1.25 14.67
N GLU A 93 -28.39 -2.14 15.37
CA GLU A 93 -27.97 -3.46 14.88
C GLU A 93 -28.16 -4.53 15.94
N ARG A 94 -28.48 -5.75 15.50
CA ARG A 94 -28.49 -6.96 16.33
C ARG A 94 -28.11 -8.19 15.52
N THR A 95 -27.56 -9.19 16.21
CA THR A 95 -27.32 -10.51 15.64
C THR A 95 -28.63 -11.25 15.41
N CYS A 96 -28.69 -12.05 14.34
CA CYS A 96 -29.76 -13.00 14.05
C CYS A 96 -29.16 -14.37 13.73
N GLU A 97 -29.89 -15.42 14.09
CA GLU A 97 -29.52 -16.80 13.82
C GLU A 97 -30.59 -17.43 12.92
N ARG A 98 -30.15 -18.18 11.91
CA ARG A 98 -30.98 -18.98 11.00
C ARG A 98 -30.49 -20.42 11.01
N ASP A 99 -31.24 -21.28 10.33
CA ASP A 99 -30.86 -22.68 10.14
C ASP A 99 -29.42 -22.79 9.63
N PRO A 100 -28.66 -23.80 10.08
CA PRO A 100 -27.30 -24.04 9.59
C PRO A 100 -27.25 -24.09 8.07
N CYS A 101 -26.23 -23.49 7.48
CA CYS A 101 -26.08 -23.51 6.04
C CYS A 101 -25.87 -24.95 5.55
N PRO A 102 -26.65 -25.44 4.56
CA PRO A 102 -26.55 -26.82 4.08
C PRO A 102 -25.17 -27.15 3.48
N ASN A 103 -24.44 -26.13 3.03
CA ASN A 103 -23.07 -26.23 2.53
C ASN A 103 -22.02 -25.66 3.50
N ALA A 104 -22.37 -25.37 4.76
CA ALA A 104 -21.37 -25.23 5.83
C ALA A 104 -20.85 -26.60 6.29
N LYS A 105 -20.88 -27.59 5.38
CA LYS A 105 -19.95 -28.70 5.44
C LYS A 105 -18.57 -28.04 5.54
N LEU A 106 -17.80 -28.36 6.57
CA LEU A 106 -16.40 -27.99 6.63
C LEU A 106 -15.74 -28.51 5.35
N GLU A 107 -15.70 -27.68 4.31
CA GLU A 107 -14.89 -27.96 3.14
C GLU A 107 -13.47 -27.80 3.62
N ILE A 108 -12.88 -28.95 3.93
CA ILE A 108 -11.48 -29.09 4.23
C ILE A 108 -10.78 -29.03 2.86
N TYR A 109 -9.77 -28.19 2.71
CA TYR A 109 -9.02 -28.06 1.46
C TYR A 109 -7.55 -27.74 1.73
N TRP A 110 -6.69 -27.96 0.72
CA TRP A 110 -5.30 -27.52 0.76
C TRP A 110 -5.21 -26.03 0.39
N ALA A 111 -4.90 -25.18 1.37
CA ALA A 111 -4.56 -23.79 1.14
C ALA A 111 -3.07 -23.67 0.74
N THR A 112 -2.77 -22.80 -0.23
CA THR A 112 -1.40 -22.59 -0.70
C THR A 112 -0.97 -21.14 -0.55
N GLY A 113 0.23 -20.93 0.01
CA GLY A 113 0.87 -19.63 0.05
C GLY A 113 1.50 -19.21 -1.29
N PRO A 114 2.06 -17.99 -1.36
CA PRO A 114 2.82 -17.55 -2.53
C PRO A 114 4.09 -18.41 -2.72
N TRP A 115 4.56 -18.45 -3.96
CA TRP A 115 5.87 -19.03 -4.28
C TRP A 115 6.99 -18.14 -3.78
N THR A 116 8.06 -18.73 -3.23
CA THR A 116 9.31 -18.04 -2.92
C THR A 116 9.98 -17.52 -4.18
N GLU A 117 10.98 -16.67 -4.02
CA GLU A 117 11.93 -16.40 -5.10
C GLU A 117 12.61 -17.70 -5.59
N CYS A 118 13.11 -17.65 -6.82
CA CYS A 118 13.81 -18.77 -7.43
C CYS A 118 15.12 -19.00 -6.68
N SER A 119 15.48 -20.28 -6.44
CA SER A 119 16.70 -20.64 -5.71
C SER A 119 18.00 -20.24 -6.39
N GLN A 120 17.94 -19.82 -7.65
CA GLN A 120 19.06 -19.33 -8.44
C GLN A 120 18.75 -17.92 -8.96
N SER A 121 19.78 -17.11 -9.16
CA SER A 121 19.67 -15.78 -9.79
C SER A 121 19.78 -15.83 -11.32
N CYS A 122 20.21 -16.97 -11.88
CA CYS A 122 20.29 -17.26 -13.31
C CYS A 122 20.09 -18.76 -13.55
N GLY A 123 19.73 -19.13 -14.78
CA GLY A 123 19.52 -20.50 -15.21
C GLY A 123 18.29 -21.14 -14.56
N ASN A 124 18.38 -22.45 -14.36
CA ASN A 124 17.31 -23.25 -13.80
C ASN A 124 17.46 -23.33 -12.28
N GLY A 125 16.39 -23.04 -11.56
CA GLY A 125 16.28 -23.15 -10.11
C GLY A 125 14.94 -23.76 -9.69
N THR A 126 14.65 -23.65 -8.40
CA THR A 126 13.39 -24.13 -7.82
C THR A 126 12.75 -23.04 -6.96
N GLN A 127 11.42 -22.98 -6.97
CA GLN A 127 10.62 -22.19 -6.03
C GLN A 127 9.88 -23.13 -5.09
N ARG A 128 9.65 -22.68 -3.87
CA ARG A 128 8.88 -23.40 -2.85
C ARG A 128 7.66 -22.60 -2.44
N ARG A 129 6.63 -23.25 -1.91
CA ARG A 129 5.50 -22.58 -1.26
C ARG A 129 5.01 -23.38 -0.08
N ILE A 130 4.32 -22.70 0.82
CA ILE A 130 3.64 -23.34 1.95
C ILE A 130 2.34 -23.97 1.44
N VAL A 131 2.06 -25.20 1.89
CA VAL A 131 0.82 -25.94 1.60
C VAL A 131 0.31 -26.51 2.92
N VAL A 132 -0.81 -25.97 3.41
CA VAL A 132 -1.40 -26.30 4.71
C VAL A 132 -2.85 -26.73 4.54
N CYS A 133 -3.32 -27.62 5.42
CA CYS A 133 -4.71 -28.05 5.42
C CYS A 133 -5.54 -26.99 6.15
N HIS A 134 -6.68 -26.60 5.60
CA HIS A 134 -7.50 -25.53 6.17
C HIS A 134 -8.98 -25.92 6.10
N ASP A 135 -9.78 -25.44 7.06
CA ASP A 135 -11.24 -25.39 6.93
C ASP A 135 -11.71 -23.95 6.63
N HIS A 136 -12.94 -23.57 6.97
CA HIS A 136 -13.43 -22.21 6.77
C HIS A 136 -13.05 -21.24 7.91
N ILE A 137 -12.42 -21.73 8.98
CA ILE A 137 -12.14 -21.00 10.23
C ILE A 137 -10.65 -20.96 10.54
N ARG A 138 -9.91 -22.07 10.32
CA ARG A 138 -8.54 -22.26 10.82
C ARG A 138 -7.73 -23.26 10.02
N GLU A 139 -6.41 -23.20 10.24
CA GLU A 139 -5.47 -24.23 9.84
C GLU A 139 -5.71 -25.52 10.64
N LEU A 140 -5.60 -26.65 9.94
CA LEU A 140 -5.76 -28.01 10.45
C LEU A 140 -4.46 -28.79 10.23
N GLY A 141 -4.33 -29.92 10.92
CA GLY A 141 -3.27 -30.89 10.65
C GLY A 141 -3.39 -31.50 9.25
N ALA A 142 -2.26 -31.92 8.68
CA ALA A 142 -2.22 -32.49 7.32
C ALA A 142 -3.05 -33.78 7.18
N GLU A 143 -3.28 -34.50 8.29
CA GLU A 143 -4.07 -35.72 8.38
C GLU A 143 -5.53 -35.54 7.92
N TYR A 144 -6.09 -34.34 8.09
CA TYR A 144 -7.46 -34.02 7.72
C TYR A 144 -7.66 -33.87 6.20
N CYS A 145 -6.59 -33.56 5.46
CA CYS A 145 -6.62 -33.41 4.00
C CYS A 145 -6.08 -34.65 3.26
N THR A 146 -5.94 -35.82 3.92
CA THR A 146 -5.35 -37.03 3.32
C THR A 146 -6.11 -37.58 2.12
N GLN A 147 -7.42 -37.33 2.05
CA GLN A 147 -8.28 -37.75 0.94
C GLN A 147 -8.33 -36.73 -0.20
N ILE A 148 -7.59 -35.63 -0.09
CA ILE A 148 -7.54 -34.52 -1.06
C ILE A 148 -6.15 -34.49 -1.65
N GLU A 149 -6.07 -34.44 -2.98
CA GLU A 149 -4.80 -34.38 -3.68
C GLU A 149 -3.99 -33.16 -3.23
N LYS A 150 -2.80 -33.41 -2.68
CA LYS A 150 -1.95 -32.36 -2.14
C LYS A 150 -1.26 -31.61 -3.28
N PRO A 151 -1.48 -30.29 -3.42
CA PRO A 151 -0.84 -29.54 -4.48
C PRO A 151 0.68 -29.48 -4.27
N PRO A 152 1.48 -29.33 -5.34
CA PRO A 152 2.93 -29.34 -5.25
C PRO A 152 3.41 -28.16 -4.41
N ASN A 153 4.36 -28.41 -3.52
CA ASN A 153 5.03 -27.39 -2.71
C ASN A 153 6.32 -26.88 -3.34
N THR A 154 6.73 -27.45 -4.47
CA THR A 154 7.96 -27.12 -5.19
C THR A 154 7.67 -27.07 -6.70
N ARG A 155 8.26 -26.12 -7.41
CA ARG A 155 8.22 -26.05 -8.88
C ARG A 155 9.55 -25.57 -9.44
N GLU A 156 9.82 -25.91 -10.70
CA GLU A 156 10.97 -25.38 -11.44
C GLU A 156 10.74 -23.92 -11.86
N CYS A 157 11.82 -23.14 -11.88
CA CYS A 157 11.85 -21.79 -12.41
C CYS A 157 13.08 -21.65 -13.31
N ASN A 158 12.88 -21.07 -14.49
CA ASN A 158 13.97 -20.77 -15.42
C ASN A 158 14.04 -19.25 -15.55
N ILE A 159 15.15 -18.66 -15.09
CA ILE A 159 15.37 -17.22 -15.24
C ILE A 159 16.08 -16.97 -16.58
N ARG A 160 17.05 -16.06 -16.61
CA ARG A 160 17.93 -15.79 -17.75
C ARG A 160 19.12 -16.74 -17.72
N PRO A 161 19.73 -17.10 -18.86
CA PRO A 161 20.94 -17.91 -18.89
C PRO A 161 22.03 -17.34 -17.97
N CYS A 162 22.77 -18.20 -17.29
CA CYS A 162 23.94 -17.75 -16.56
C CYS A 162 25.03 -17.31 -17.52
N ALA A 163 25.70 -16.20 -17.24
CA ALA A 163 26.75 -15.65 -18.08
C ALA A 163 28.02 -15.34 -17.26
N GLN A 164 29.17 -15.34 -17.93
CA GLN A 164 30.47 -14.97 -17.37
C GLN A 164 31.31 -14.18 -18.37
N TRP A 165 32.24 -13.38 -17.86
CA TRP A 165 33.21 -12.68 -18.70
C TRP A 165 34.21 -13.67 -19.30
N SER A 166 34.36 -13.62 -20.62
CA SER A 166 35.41 -14.31 -21.37
C SER A 166 36.41 -13.29 -21.91
N VAL A 167 37.70 -13.60 -21.80
CA VAL A 167 38.81 -12.73 -22.23
C VAL A 167 39.62 -13.40 -23.34
N GLY A 168 39.88 -12.66 -24.40
CA GLY A 168 40.81 -13.05 -25.47
C GLY A 168 42.26 -12.71 -25.13
N ALA A 169 43.18 -13.17 -25.98
CA ALA A 169 44.59 -12.79 -25.89
C ALA A 169 44.80 -11.28 -26.14
N TRP A 170 45.85 -10.72 -25.53
CA TRP A 170 46.28 -9.35 -25.81
C TRP A 170 46.87 -9.25 -27.21
N GLN A 171 46.43 -8.23 -27.95
CA GLN A 171 47.07 -7.86 -29.20
C GLN A 171 48.49 -7.35 -28.94
N PRO A 172 49.43 -7.57 -29.88
CA PRO A 172 50.79 -7.04 -29.77
C PRO A 172 50.77 -5.51 -29.66
N CYS A 173 51.81 -4.94 -29.04
CA CYS A 173 51.93 -3.49 -28.97
C CYS A 173 52.14 -2.92 -30.38
N PRO A 174 51.42 -1.85 -30.75
CA PRO A 174 51.54 -1.23 -32.08
C PRO A 174 52.89 -0.52 -32.28
N ALA A 175 53.64 -0.27 -31.20
CA ALA A 175 54.93 0.40 -31.23
C ALA A 175 55.97 -0.40 -30.44
N THR A 176 57.24 -0.12 -30.70
CA THR A 176 58.40 -0.71 -30.01
C THR A 176 59.00 0.22 -28.94
N CYS A 177 58.66 1.52 -28.96
CA CYS A 177 59.04 2.50 -27.95
C CYS A 177 57.90 3.53 -27.76
N GLY A 178 57.90 4.25 -26.64
CA GLY A 178 56.94 5.31 -26.33
C GLY A 178 55.95 4.94 -25.21
N ILE A 179 55.64 5.92 -24.35
CA ILE A 179 54.85 5.70 -23.12
C ILE A 179 53.33 5.74 -23.32
N HIS A 180 52.86 6.20 -24.48
CA HIS A 180 51.43 6.42 -24.75
C HIS A 180 50.77 5.29 -25.54
N HIS A 181 51.46 4.18 -25.76
CA HIS A 181 50.92 3.05 -26.51
C HIS A 181 50.18 2.07 -25.61
N VAL A 182 49.03 1.59 -26.10
CA VAL A 182 48.15 0.66 -25.41
C VAL A 182 47.99 -0.63 -26.20
N GLN A 183 47.86 -1.75 -25.49
CA GLN A 183 47.38 -3.02 -26.04
C GLN A 183 45.88 -3.14 -25.79
N ARG A 184 45.19 -3.84 -26.70
CA ARG A 184 43.77 -4.16 -26.59
C ARG A 184 43.56 -5.66 -26.56
N ARG A 185 42.53 -6.13 -25.87
CA ARG A 185 42.05 -7.53 -25.93
C ARG A 185 40.54 -7.54 -26.09
N ARG A 186 40.00 -8.65 -26.61
CA ARG A 186 38.55 -8.89 -26.64
C ARG A 186 38.08 -9.24 -25.23
N VAL A 187 37.03 -8.58 -24.77
CA VAL A 187 36.29 -8.92 -23.54
C VAL A 187 34.83 -9.05 -23.93
N SER A 188 34.22 -10.20 -23.67
CA SER A 188 32.84 -10.48 -24.08
C SER A 188 32.11 -11.26 -23.01
N CYS A 189 30.85 -10.92 -22.76
CA CYS A 189 29.97 -11.68 -21.89
C CYS A 189 29.46 -12.92 -22.64
N VAL A 190 29.63 -14.12 -22.07
CA VAL A 190 29.25 -15.38 -22.72
C VAL A 190 28.45 -16.29 -21.78
N PRO A 191 27.51 -17.10 -22.29
CA PRO A 191 26.77 -18.07 -21.48
C PRO A 191 27.68 -19.12 -20.82
N ILE A 192 27.39 -19.48 -19.57
CA ILE A 192 28.02 -20.60 -18.88
C ILE A 192 27.32 -21.89 -19.31
N GLY A 193 28.03 -22.81 -19.96
CA GLY A 193 27.55 -24.18 -20.19
C GLY A 193 27.35 -24.65 -21.62
N LYS A 194 27.57 -23.83 -22.66
CA LYS A 194 27.66 -24.35 -24.04
C LYS A 194 29.07 -24.86 -24.33
N LYS A 195 29.40 -26.08 -23.87
CA LYS A 195 30.43 -26.92 -24.52
C LYS A 195 29.79 -27.60 -25.73
N LYS A 196 29.55 -26.84 -26.79
CA LYS A 196 29.29 -27.41 -28.12
C LYS A 196 29.78 -26.40 -29.14
N GLU A 197 30.92 -26.73 -29.73
CA GLU A 197 31.50 -26.20 -30.98
C GLU A 197 30.67 -25.06 -31.60
N ILE A 198 30.88 -23.85 -31.10
CA ILE A 198 30.38 -22.64 -31.75
C ILE A 198 31.42 -22.34 -32.82
N GLU A 199 31.15 -22.76 -34.05
CA GLU A 199 31.71 -22.08 -35.22
C GLU A 199 31.29 -20.62 -35.09
N ILE A 200 32.29 -19.75 -34.89
CA ILE A 200 32.15 -18.32 -34.66
C ILE A 200 31.68 -17.67 -35.98
N ASN A 201 30.42 -17.83 -36.35
CA ASN A 201 29.78 -17.14 -37.49
C ASN A 201 28.26 -16.97 -37.31
N SER A 202 27.75 -17.05 -36.09
CA SER A 202 26.32 -16.89 -35.79
C SER A 202 26.11 -15.68 -34.88
N VAL A 203 25.48 -14.64 -35.41
CA VAL A 203 25.08 -13.38 -34.73
C VAL A 203 23.95 -13.62 -33.69
N LEU A 204 23.75 -14.86 -33.23
CA LEU A 204 22.67 -15.29 -32.32
C LEU A 204 23.12 -15.67 -30.91
N ASP A 205 24.42 -15.57 -30.58
CA ASP A 205 24.97 -16.00 -29.27
C ASP A 205 25.63 -14.87 -28.44
N GLU A 206 25.47 -13.59 -28.82
CA GLU A 206 25.90 -12.47 -27.97
C GLU A 206 24.77 -12.10 -27.00
N LEU A 207 24.86 -12.60 -25.76
CA LEU A 207 24.03 -12.10 -24.66
C LEU A 207 24.35 -10.61 -24.42
N PRO A 208 23.37 -9.77 -24.03
CA PRO A 208 23.65 -8.39 -23.69
C PRO A 208 24.66 -8.31 -22.53
N GLU A 209 25.57 -7.33 -22.54
CA GLU A 209 26.59 -7.16 -21.49
C GLU A 209 25.99 -7.06 -20.06
N ILE A 210 24.69 -6.77 -19.95
CA ILE A 210 23.93 -6.68 -18.69
C ILE A 210 23.76 -8.01 -17.94
N ASP A 211 24.06 -9.14 -18.59
CA ASP A 211 23.95 -10.46 -17.99
C ASP A 211 25.22 -10.88 -17.24
N CYS A 212 26.33 -10.20 -17.47
CA CYS A 212 27.55 -10.33 -16.67
C CYS A 212 27.62 -9.24 -15.61
N ASP A 213 28.22 -9.55 -14.46
CA ASP A 213 28.43 -8.58 -13.39
C ASP A 213 29.35 -7.44 -13.86
N PRO A 214 28.88 -6.18 -13.95
CA PRO A 214 29.69 -5.04 -14.36
C PRO A 214 30.87 -4.77 -13.43
N ALA A 215 30.75 -5.08 -12.14
CA ALA A 215 31.83 -4.88 -11.17
C ALA A 215 33.00 -5.86 -11.40
N ALA A 216 32.73 -7.01 -12.01
CA ALA A 216 33.72 -8.02 -12.34
C ALA A 216 34.29 -7.88 -13.76
N GLN A 217 33.98 -6.80 -14.50
CA GLN A 217 34.41 -6.62 -15.89
C GLN A 217 35.94 -6.53 -16.00
N PRO A 218 36.60 -7.43 -16.76
CA PRO A 218 38.04 -7.36 -16.97
C PRO A 218 38.44 -6.18 -17.86
N GLU A 219 39.62 -5.60 -17.63
CA GLU A 219 40.13 -4.50 -18.45
C GLU A 219 40.29 -4.88 -19.93
N ALA A 220 39.72 -4.11 -20.86
CA ALA A 220 39.90 -4.35 -22.29
C ALA A 220 41.16 -3.69 -22.88
N VAL A 221 41.75 -2.73 -22.15
CA VAL A 221 42.88 -1.90 -22.60
C VAL A 221 43.90 -1.79 -21.47
N ARG A 222 45.18 -1.96 -21.79
CA ARG A 222 46.28 -1.75 -20.84
C ARG A 222 47.46 -1.05 -21.50
N ASN A 223 48.32 -0.42 -20.70
CA ASN A 223 49.54 0.20 -21.19
C ASN A 223 50.57 -0.83 -21.65
N CYS A 224 51.29 -0.50 -22.72
CA CYS A 224 52.36 -1.34 -23.26
C CYS A 224 53.61 -1.40 -22.37
N GLY A 225 53.82 -0.41 -21.47
CA GLY A 225 54.98 -0.38 -20.58
C GLY A 225 56.32 -0.23 -21.31
N LEU A 226 56.34 0.36 -22.50
CA LEU A 226 57.55 0.54 -23.31
C LEU A 226 58.40 1.69 -22.78
N LYS A 227 59.72 1.62 -23.02
CA LYS A 227 60.65 2.71 -22.73
C LYS A 227 60.42 3.91 -23.66
N ALA A 228 60.81 5.11 -23.23
CA ALA A 228 60.80 6.29 -24.08
C ALA A 228 61.60 6.04 -25.38
N CYS A 229 61.08 6.54 -26.50
CA CYS A 229 61.82 6.46 -27.75
C CYS A 229 63.13 7.24 -27.65
N PRO A 230 64.21 6.75 -28.29
CA PRO A 230 65.42 7.53 -28.43
C PRO A 230 65.08 8.87 -29.08
N VAL A 231 65.57 9.96 -28.50
CA VAL A 231 65.39 11.31 -29.06
C VAL A 231 66.21 11.35 -30.34
N GLU A 232 65.55 11.23 -31.50
CA GLU A 232 66.20 11.58 -32.77
C GLU A 232 66.60 13.06 -32.68
N GLN A 233 67.91 13.32 -32.72
CA GLN A 233 68.42 14.66 -32.95
C GLN A 233 67.84 15.10 -34.30
N LYS A 234 66.91 16.07 -34.26
CA LYS A 234 66.39 16.71 -35.48
C LYS A 234 67.59 17.08 -36.37
N PRO A 235 67.59 16.75 -37.67
CA PRO A 235 68.62 17.26 -38.55
C PRO A 235 68.59 18.79 -38.45
N VAL A 236 69.76 19.37 -38.19
CA VAL A 236 69.98 20.81 -38.20
C VAL A 236 69.63 21.29 -39.61
N TYR A 237 68.41 21.82 -39.78
CA TYR A 237 68.06 22.51 -41.01
C TYR A 237 69.02 23.70 -41.15
N GLY A 238 69.64 23.81 -42.33
CA GLY A 238 70.74 24.71 -42.64
C GLY A 238 70.44 26.18 -42.36
N ASN A 239 71.52 26.93 -42.15
CA ASN A 239 71.51 28.35 -41.81
C ASN A 239 70.99 29.20 -42.98
N TRP A 240 70.12 30.17 -42.69
CA TRP A 240 69.75 31.22 -43.62
C TRP A 240 70.89 32.25 -43.74
N THR A 241 71.37 32.50 -44.95
CA THR A 241 72.26 33.62 -45.27
C THR A 241 71.50 34.65 -46.10
N THR A 242 71.60 35.92 -45.72
CA THR A 242 71.05 37.05 -46.47
C THR A 242 72.14 37.68 -47.33
N SER A 243 71.85 37.97 -48.61
CA SER A 243 72.71 38.83 -49.44
C SER A 243 72.45 40.31 -49.12
N GLY A 244 73.49 41.13 -49.25
CA GLY A 244 73.47 42.56 -48.93
C GLY A 244 72.53 43.38 -49.82
N TRP A 245 71.98 44.43 -49.24
CA TRP A 245 71.10 45.41 -49.88
C TRP A 245 71.87 46.20 -50.95
N THR A 246 71.33 46.30 -52.17
CA THR A 246 71.82 47.27 -53.16
C THR A 246 71.08 48.58 -52.97
N GLU A 247 71.81 49.59 -52.50
CA GLU A 247 71.36 50.98 -52.47
C GLU A 247 71.30 51.51 -53.91
N ASN A 248 70.10 51.85 -54.37
CA ASN A 248 69.91 52.72 -55.52
C ASN A 248 70.12 54.16 -55.06
N MET A 249 71.12 54.84 -55.61
CA MET A 249 71.22 56.30 -55.57
C MET A 249 71.16 56.86 -57.01
N PRO A 250 70.64 58.09 -57.16
CA PRO A 250 69.83 58.55 -58.31
C PRO A 250 70.59 58.78 -59.62
#